data_AF-W9XAQ9-F1
#
_entry.id   AF-W9XAQ9-F1
#
_cell.length_a   1.000
_cell.length_b   1.000
_cell.length_c   1.000
_cell.angle_alpha   90.00
_cell.angle_beta   90.00
_cell.angle_gamma   90.00
#
_symmetry.space_group_name_H-M   'P 1'
#
loop_
_entity.id
_entity.type
_entity.pdbx_description
1 polymer ?
#
loop_
_entity_poly.entity_id
_entity_poly.type
_entity_poly.pdbx_seq_one_letter_code
_entity_poly.pdbx_strand_id
1 'polypeptide(L)'
;MGTPDAAFDVDESHRHLIFLTFIRMLFRLKEPKINFFTDPLPQGPNDGQEHILYALNSLARSPVAVSSMCGRSELRHIANQAQLFHIGHLAASSDLINILYPAIRFFAGTRGIHNDFKSVHLLVAALATANQASIRKLIYHCAQILALVRRYPTGWIYEPFIVFHAGIILFLTAGLIPPPCSSAVAGATLQLDDIEVTRYTSPSAKIATWVRDGGDKVISLDRIPVLCCREGRQELLEYTAELLKRGGWEIGREFVKLLFLFRDPI
;
A
#
# COMPACT_ATOMS: atom_id res chain seq x y z
N MET A 1 15.20 -1.53 -41.03
CA MET A 1 15.54 -1.68 -39.60
C MET A 1 14.65 -0.75 -38.82
N GLY A 2 13.59 -1.27 -38.19
CA GLY A 2 12.72 -0.48 -37.31
C GLY A 2 13.41 -0.27 -35.96
N THR A 3 13.32 0.93 -35.40
CA THR A 3 13.89 1.28 -34.09
C THR A 3 13.20 0.45 -32.99
N PRO A 4 13.95 -0.35 -32.20
CA PRO A 4 13.39 -1.15 -31.09
C PRO A 4 12.60 -0.31 -30.07
N ASP A 5 12.97 0.95 -29.91
CA ASP A 5 12.36 1.90 -28.95
C ASP A 5 10.90 2.20 -29.24
N ALA A 6 10.49 2.31 -30.52
CA ALA A 6 9.13 2.71 -30.87
C ALA A 6 8.09 1.60 -30.57
N ALA A 7 8.50 0.33 -30.71
CA ALA A 7 7.62 -0.80 -30.41
C ALA A 7 7.46 -1.02 -28.89
N PHE A 8 8.52 -0.76 -28.12
CA PHE A 8 8.49 -0.81 -26.65
C PHE A 8 7.59 0.28 -26.07
N ASP A 9 7.70 1.51 -26.59
CA ASP A 9 6.93 2.68 -26.10
C ASP A 9 5.41 2.51 -26.30
N VAL A 10 5.01 1.92 -27.43
CA VAL A 10 3.60 1.63 -27.74
C VAL A 10 3.04 0.50 -26.87
N ASP A 11 3.77 -0.61 -26.68
CA ASP A 11 3.32 -1.71 -25.81
C ASP A 11 3.17 -1.27 -24.34
N GLU A 12 4.14 -0.49 -23.85
CA GLU A 12 4.13 0.01 -22.48
C GLU A 12 3.07 1.09 -22.22
N SER A 13 2.77 1.91 -23.23
CA SER A 13 1.66 2.86 -23.18
C SER A 13 0.30 2.13 -23.13
N HIS A 14 0.11 1.10 -23.97
CA HIS A 14 -1.11 0.28 -23.93
C HIS A 14 -1.25 -0.44 -22.59
N ARG A 15 -0.17 -1.03 -22.08
CA ARG A 15 -0.14 -1.69 -20.76
C ARG A 15 -0.55 -0.73 -19.65
N HIS A 16 -0.03 0.50 -19.66
CA HIS A 16 -0.39 1.51 -18.67
C HIS A 16 -1.88 1.88 -18.73
N LEU A 17 -2.45 2.05 -19.93
CA LEU A 17 -3.89 2.31 -20.11
C LEU A 17 -4.75 1.15 -19.61
N ILE A 18 -4.34 -0.10 -19.86
CA ILE A 18 -5.00 -1.29 -19.35
C ILE A 18 -4.96 -1.31 -17.81
N PHE A 19 -3.79 -1.03 -17.20
CA PHE A 19 -3.64 -0.90 -15.75
C PHE A 19 -4.59 0.12 -15.14
N LEU A 20 -4.63 1.33 -15.71
CA LEU A 20 -5.55 2.38 -15.24
C LEU A 20 -7.01 1.98 -15.41
N THR A 21 -7.34 1.26 -16.48
CA THR A 21 -8.69 0.78 -16.75
C THR A 21 -9.12 -0.25 -15.69
N PHE A 22 -8.28 -1.23 -15.40
CA PHE A 22 -8.54 -2.22 -14.35
C PHE A 22 -8.65 -1.59 -12.96
N ILE A 23 -7.77 -0.65 -12.61
CA ILE A 23 -7.87 0.08 -11.35
C ILE A 23 -9.19 0.85 -11.27
N ARG A 24 -9.58 1.55 -12.34
CA ARG A 24 -10.88 2.24 -12.40
C ARG A 24 -12.06 1.27 -12.27
N MET A 25 -12.01 0.10 -12.90
CA MET A 25 -13.02 -0.94 -12.75
C MET A 25 -13.10 -1.44 -11.30
N LEU A 26 -11.96 -1.65 -10.64
CA LEU A 26 -11.92 -1.99 -9.21
C LEU A 26 -12.58 -0.90 -8.36
N PHE A 27 -12.36 0.39 -8.67
CA PHE A 27 -13.05 1.48 -7.98
C PHE A 27 -14.56 1.49 -8.25
N ARG A 28 -15.00 1.23 -9.48
CA ARG A 28 -16.43 1.18 -9.83
C ARG A 28 -17.17 0.02 -9.17
N LEU A 29 -16.53 -1.14 -9.04
CA LEU A 29 -17.10 -2.28 -8.32
C LEU A 29 -17.33 -2.02 -6.83
N LYS A 30 -16.77 -0.93 -6.27
CA LYS A 30 -17.04 -0.49 -4.88
C LYS A 30 -18.31 0.32 -4.71
N GLU A 31 -18.69 1.11 -5.73
CA GLU A 31 -19.83 2.04 -5.63
C GLU A 31 -21.17 1.38 -5.27
N PRO A 32 -21.51 0.14 -5.72
CA PRO A 32 -22.75 -0.49 -5.29
C PRO A 32 -22.74 -0.93 -3.81
N LYS A 33 -21.59 -1.19 -3.17
CA LYS A 33 -21.53 -1.66 -1.77
C LYS A 33 -21.80 -0.57 -0.73
N ILE A 34 -21.65 0.70 -1.09
CA ILE A 34 -21.89 1.86 -0.19
C ILE A 34 -23.38 2.26 -0.17
N ASN A 35 -24.18 1.81 -1.12
CA ASN A 35 -25.58 2.22 -1.30
C ASN A 35 -26.64 1.27 -0.73
N PHE A 36 -26.28 0.24 0.05
CA PHE A 36 -27.23 -0.80 0.45
C PHE A 36 -27.75 -0.66 1.90
N PHE A 37 -28.84 0.11 2.06
CA PHE A 37 -29.90 -0.15 3.03
C PHE A 37 -30.90 -1.21 2.53
N THR A 38 -30.61 -1.94 1.44
CA THR A 38 -31.57 -2.88 0.83
C THR A 38 -30.93 -4.19 0.41
N ASP A 39 -31.06 -5.20 1.26
CA ASP A 39 -31.02 -6.62 0.91
C ASP A 39 -29.65 -7.22 0.50
N PRO A 40 -29.10 -8.19 1.27
CA PRO A 40 -27.92 -8.93 0.87
C PRO A 40 -28.28 -9.88 -0.27
N LEU A 41 -27.99 -9.50 -1.52
CA LEU A 41 -27.97 -10.47 -2.61
C LEU A 41 -27.01 -11.62 -2.23
N PRO A 42 -27.46 -12.88 -2.22
CA PRO A 42 -26.72 -13.97 -1.57
C PRO A 42 -25.35 -14.29 -2.19
N GLN A 43 -25.03 -13.82 -3.40
CA GLN A 43 -23.72 -13.94 -4.04
C GLN A 43 -23.46 -12.78 -5.03
N GLY A 44 -23.16 -11.58 -4.51
CA GLY A 44 -22.71 -10.43 -5.31
C GLY A 44 -21.24 -10.53 -5.78
N PRO A 45 -20.74 -9.59 -6.62
CA PRO A 45 -19.69 -9.77 -7.64
C PRO A 45 -18.25 -9.84 -7.09
N ASN A 46 -17.97 -10.74 -6.15
CA ASN A 46 -16.60 -10.97 -5.67
C ASN A 46 -15.72 -11.61 -6.75
N ASP A 47 -16.28 -12.45 -7.63
CA ASP A 47 -15.55 -13.06 -8.75
C ASP A 47 -14.96 -11.99 -9.68
N GLY A 48 -15.70 -10.94 -10.02
CA GLY A 48 -15.22 -9.90 -10.93
C GLY A 48 -13.99 -9.16 -10.39
N GLN A 49 -13.95 -8.92 -9.08
CA GLN A 49 -12.80 -8.30 -8.42
C GLN A 49 -11.56 -9.21 -8.46
N GLU A 50 -11.72 -10.49 -8.19
CA GLU A 50 -10.63 -11.47 -8.23
C GLU A 50 -10.09 -11.65 -9.65
N HIS A 51 -10.94 -11.68 -10.68
CA HIS A 51 -10.52 -11.73 -12.07
C HIS A 51 -9.74 -10.48 -12.50
N ILE A 52 -10.17 -9.28 -12.08
CA ILE A 52 -9.44 -8.04 -12.37
C ILE A 52 -8.09 -8.03 -11.64
N LEU A 53 -8.03 -8.47 -10.38
CA LEU A 53 -6.77 -8.60 -9.66
C LEU A 53 -5.84 -9.62 -10.31
N TYR A 54 -6.37 -10.74 -10.79
CA TYR A 54 -5.60 -11.74 -11.53
C TYR A 54 -5.01 -11.15 -12.81
N ALA A 55 -5.80 -10.40 -13.57
CA ALA A 55 -5.33 -9.70 -14.77
C ALA A 55 -4.28 -8.61 -14.45
N LEU A 56 -4.43 -7.88 -13.34
CA LEU A 56 -3.40 -6.93 -12.87
C LEU A 56 -2.10 -7.66 -12.48
N ASN A 57 -2.20 -8.81 -11.83
CA ASN A 57 -1.04 -9.62 -11.44
C ASN A 57 -0.27 -10.14 -12.66
N SER A 58 -0.97 -10.54 -13.73
CA SER A 58 -0.31 -11.05 -14.94
C SER A 58 0.39 -9.95 -15.76
N LEU A 59 -0.01 -8.70 -15.61
CA LEU A 59 0.58 -7.56 -16.32
C LEU A 59 1.74 -6.88 -15.57
N ALA A 60 1.83 -7.09 -14.25
CA ALA A 60 2.83 -6.41 -13.43
C ALA A 60 4.26 -6.86 -13.75
N ARG A 61 5.21 -5.92 -13.63
CA ARG A 61 6.64 -6.12 -13.87
C ARG A 61 7.43 -5.59 -12.68
N SER A 62 8.45 -6.33 -12.26
CA SER A 62 9.37 -5.85 -11.21
C SER A 62 10.35 -4.84 -11.81
N PRO A 63 10.38 -3.57 -11.35
CA PRO A 63 11.35 -2.58 -11.80
C PRO A 63 12.79 -2.99 -11.47
N VAL A 64 13.00 -3.75 -10.38
CA VAL A 64 14.33 -4.23 -9.99
C VAL A 64 14.85 -5.26 -10.99
N ALA A 65 14.00 -6.19 -11.43
CA ALA A 65 14.38 -7.26 -12.36
C ALA A 65 14.82 -6.76 -13.75
N VAL A 66 14.37 -5.57 -14.14
CA VAL A 66 14.65 -4.98 -15.46
C VAL A 66 15.61 -3.79 -15.38
N SER A 67 16.01 -3.39 -14.17
CA SER A 67 16.81 -2.17 -13.92
C SER A 67 18.16 -2.16 -14.61
N SER A 68 18.78 -3.32 -14.85
CA SER A 68 20.05 -3.45 -15.57
C SER A 68 19.89 -3.38 -17.10
N MET A 69 18.68 -3.49 -17.61
CA MET A 69 18.39 -3.60 -19.06
C MET A 69 17.65 -2.38 -19.62
N CYS A 70 17.11 -1.52 -18.76
CA CYS A 70 16.25 -0.41 -19.14
C CYS A 70 16.91 0.96 -18.95
N GLY A 71 16.55 1.91 -19.81
CA GLY A 71 16.89 3.32 -19.63
C GLY A 71 16.16 3.94 -18.43
N ARG A 72 16.62 5.11 -17.96
CA ARG A 72 16.01 5.80 -16.80
C ARG A 72 14.52 6.13 -17.01
N SER A 73 14.13 6.49 -18.23
CA SER A 73 12.74 6.82 -18.57
C SER A 73 11.84 5.59 -18.51
N GLU A 74 12.30 4.48 -19.12
CA GLU A 74 11.59 3.20 -19.11
C GLU A 74 11.44 2.65 -17.69
N LEU A 75 12.52 2.70 -16.90
CA LEU A 75 12.51 2.24 -15.51
C LEU A 75 11.52 3.05 -14.66
N ARG A 76 11.37 4.36 -14.93
CA ARG A 76 10.37 5.20 -14.28
C ARG A 76 8.95 4.77 -14.64
N HIS A 77 8.69 4.44 -15.90
CA HIS A 77 7.38 3.96 -16.33
C HIS A 77 7.00 2.63 -15.68
N ILE A 78 7.96 1.69 -15.65
CA ILE A 78 7.77 0.39 -15.00
C ILE A 78 7.57 0.55 -13.49
N ALA A 79 8.32 1.45 -12.84
CA ALA A 79 8.12 1.76 -11.44
C ALA A 79 6.73 2.36 -11.16
N ASN A 80 6.25 3.25 -12.03
CA ASN A 80 4.89 3.80 -11.94
C ASN A 80 3.84 2.68 -12.05
N GLN A 81 3.99 1.77 -13.01
CA GLN A 81 3.10 0.60 -13.12
C GLN A 81 3.14 -0.29 -11.87
N ALA A 82 4.31 -0.51 -11.27
CA ALA A 82 4.43 -1.24 -10.02
C ALA A 82 3.74 -0.52 -8.84
N GLN A 83 3.79 0.81 -8.79
CA GLN A 83 3.02 1.58 -7.80
C GLN A 83 1.51 1.41 -8.03
N LEU A 84 1.04 1.56 -9.28
CA LEU A 84 -0.34 1.35 -9.68
C LEU A 84 -0.84 -0.06 -9.35
N PHE A 85 0.00 -1.07 -9.54
CA PHE A 85 -0.28 -2.44 -9.14
C PHE A 85 -0.64 -2.54 -7.64
N HIS A 86 0.20 -2.01 -6.76
CA HIS A 86 -0.09 -2.03 -5.33
C HIS A 86 -1.30 -1.19 -4.95
N ILE A 87 -1.50 -0.04 -5.60
CA ILE A 87 -2.72 0.78 -5.43
C ILE A 87 -3.97 0.01 -5.86
N GLY A 88 -3.89 -0.80 -6.91
CA GLY A 88 -4.99 -1.68 -7.33
C GLY A 88 -5.37 -2.69 -6.24
N HIS A 89 -4.38 -3.31 -5.58
CA HIS A 89 -4.65 -4.20 -4.44
C HIS A 89 -5.21 -3.45 -3.22
N LEU A 90 -4.75 -2.22 -2.95
CA LEU A 90 -5.38 -1.36 -1.95
C LEU A 90 -6.83 -1.05 -2.31
N ALA A 91 -7.09 -0.75 -3.59
CA ALA A 91 -8.44 -0.49 -4.06
C ALA A 91 -9.32 -1.73 -3.84
N ALA A 92 -8.89 -2.91 -4.23
CA ALA A 92 -9.64 -4.14 -4.01
C ALA A 92 -9.89 -4.48 -2.51
N SER A 93 -9.13 -3.90 -1.58
CA SER A 93 -9.34 -4.04 -0.13
C SER A 93 -10.48 -3.12 0.38
N SER A 94 -11.62 -3.13 -0.34
CA SER A 94 -12.66 -2.09 -0.32
C SER A 94 -13.13 -1.74 1.08
N ASP A 95 -13.43 -2.73 1.90
CA ASP A 95 -14.16 -2.52 3.15
C ASP A 95 -13.28 -1.79 4.17
N LEU A 96 -11.99 -2.11 4.18
CA LEU A 96 -11.03 -1.49 5.10
C LEU A 96 -10.67 -0.06 4.66
N ILE A 97 -10.39 0.14 3.38
CA ILE A 97 -10.02 1.45 2.84
C ILE A 97 -11.19 2.43 2.86
N ASN A 98 -12.41 1.96 2.58
CA ASN A 98 -13.62 2.78 2.62
C ASN A 98 -13.93 3.27 4.04
N ILE A 99 -13.45 2.58 5.06
CA ILE A 99 -13.62 2.99 6.46
C ILE A 99 -12.44 3.87 6.92
N LEU A 100 -11.21 3.49 6.55
CA LEU A 100 -10.00 4.21 6.92
C LEU A 100 -9.95 5.63 6.36
N TYR A 101 -10.33 5.85 5.10
CA TYR A 101 -10.24 7.19 4.50
C TYR A 101 -11.18 8.22 5.12
N PRO A 102 -12.48 7.95 5.33
CA PRO A 102 -13.35 8.84 6.09
C PRO A 102 -12.85 9.08 7.51
N ALA A 103 -12.35 8.04 8.18
CA ALA A 103 -11.82 8.16 9.54
C ALA A 103 -10.59 9.08 9.61
N ILE A 104 -9.64 8.92 8.68
CA ILE A 104 -8.46 9.80 8.54
C ILE A 104 -8.91 11.22 8.22
N ARG A 105 -9.86 11.40 7.30
CA ARG A 105 -10.38 12.72 6.91
C ARG A 105 -11.10 13.41 8.06
N PHE A 106 -11.88 12.67 8.84
CA PHE A 106 -12.58 13.18 10.01
C PHE A 106 -11.57 13.66 11.06
N PHE A 107 -10.60 12.80 11.43
CA PHE A 107 -9.55 13.15 12.38
C PHE A 107 -8.71 14.36 11.93
N ALA A 108 -8.33 14.41 10.65
CA ALA A 108 -7.61 15.55 10.08
C ALA A 108 -8.47 16.84 10.07
N GLY A 109 -9.77 16.71 9.77
CA GLY A 109 -10.72 17.82 9.75
C GLY A 109 -11.03 18.40 11.13
N THR A 110 -11.03 17.56 12.17
CA THR A 110 -11.21 17.99 13.57
C THR A 110 -9.91 18.44 14.24
N ARG A 111 -8.79 18.52 13.49
CA ARG A 111 -7.45 18.85 13.99
C ARG A 111 -6.99 17.93 15.14
N GLY A 112 -7.41 16.67 15.11
CA GLY A 112 -6.89 15.65 15.99
C GLY A 112 -7.39 15.71 17.44
N ILE A 113 -8.68 15.99 17.66
CA ILE A 113 -9.28 15.83 19.00
C ILE A 113 -9.09 14.36 19.44
N HIS A 114 -8.47 14.15 20.61
CA HIS A 114 -8.04 12.83 21.10
C HIS A 114 -9.13 11.73 21.06
N ASN A 115 -10.40 12.09 21.31
CA ASN A 115 -11.52 11.14 21.26
C ASN A 115 -11.77 10.57 19.85
N ASP A 116 -11.44 11.33 18.81
CA ASP A 116 -11.64 10.91 17.42
C ASP A 116 -10.59 9.88 17.03
N PHE A 117 -9.34 10.05 17.48
CA PHE A 117 -8.27 9.09 17.21
C PHE A 117 -8.55 7.72 17.83
N LYS A 118 -8.96 7.69 19.10
CA LYS A 118 -9.32 6.45 19.79
C LYS A 118 -10.44 5.73 19.05
N SER A 119 -11.41 6.48 18.52
CA SER A 119 -12.51 5.94 17.73
C SER A 119 -12.02 5.33 16.41
N VAL A 120 -11.09 6.00 15.71
CA VAL A 120 -10.43 5.42 14.53
C VAL A 120 -9.70 4.13 14.91
N HIS A 121 -8.90 4.12 15.98
CA HIS A 121 -8.18 2.94 16.43
C HIS A 121 -9.09 1.76 16.77
N LEU A 122 -10.17 2.00 17.51
CA LEU A 122 -11.15 0.97 17.85
C LEU A 122 -11.82 0.39 16.60
N LEU A 123 -12.15 1.24 15.62
CA LEU A 123 -12.74 0.82 14.36
C LEU A 123 -11.79 -0.06 13.55
N VAL A 124 -10.51 0.34 13.41
CA VAL A 124 -9.52 -0.47 12.69
C VAL A 124 -9.24 -1.77 13.44
N ALA A 125 -9.20 -1.74 14.78
CA ALA A 125 -9.05 -2.95 15.60
C ALA A 125 -10.22 -3.92 15.42
N ALA A 126 -11.46 -3.43 15.37
CA ALA A 126 -12.65 -4.25 15.11
C ALA A 126 -12.65 -4.86 13.70
N LEU A 127 -12.12 -4.15 12.70
CA LEU A 127 -11.95 -4.70 11.36
C LEU A 127 -10.84 -5.76 11.32
N ALA A 128 -9.77 -5.57 12.10
CA ALA A 128 -8.68 -6.52 12.17
C ALA A 128 -9.11 -7.84 12.81
N THR A 129 -9.96 -7.83 13.83
CA THR A 129 -10.50 -9.07 14.43
C THR A 129 -11.34 -9.88 13.44
N ALA A 130 -12.04 -9.20 12.52
CA ALA A 130 -12.84 -9.87 11.49
C ALA A 130 -11.98 -10.50 10.37
N ASN A 131 -10.87 -9.88 9.96
CA ASN A 131 -10.02 -10.40 8.88
C ASN A 131 -8.55 -9.95 8.99
N GLN A 132 -7.76 -10.69 9.79
CA GLN A 132 -6.33 -10.44 9.97
C GLN A 132 -5.49 -10.60 8.69
N ALA A 133 -5.88 -11.50 7.78
CA ALA A 133 -5.16 -11.70 6.53
C ALA A 133 -5.24 -10.46 5.62
N SER A 134 -6.41 -9.81 5.57
CA SER A 134 -6.60 -8.56 4.85
C SER A 134 -5.77 -7.42 5.43
N ILE A 135 -5.62 -7.34 6.76
CA ILE A 135 -4.74 -6.36 7.42
C ILE A 135 -3.29 -6.57 7.02
N ARG A 136 -2.78 -7.81 7.07
CA ARG A 136 -1.41 -8.11 6.68
C ARG A 136 -1.15 -7.83 5.20
N LYS A 137 -2.13 -8.12 4.34
CA LYS A 137 -2.07 -7.79 2.91
C LYS A 137 -1.99 -6.28 2.69
N LEU A 138 -2.79 -5.51 3.43
CA LEU A 138 -2.78 -4.05 3.40
C LEU A 138 -1.42 -3.48 3.81
N ILE A 139 -0.88 -3.97 4.92
CA ILE A 139 0.44 -3.59 5.44
C ILE A 139 1.54 -3.84 4.40
N TYR A 140 1.53 -5.03 3.79
CA TYR A 140 2.48 -5.37 2.73
C TYR A 140 2.42 -4.39 1.54
N HIS A 141 1.22 -4.10 1.02
CA HIS A 141 1.08 -3.21 -0.14
C HIS A 141 1.43 -1.76 0.18
N CYS A 142 1.10 -1.26 1.37
CA CYS A 142 1.53 0.07 1.81
C CYS A 142 3.06 0.15 1.94
N ALA A 143 3.72 -0.87 2.52
CA ALA A 143 5.17 -0.94 2.61
C ALA A 143 5.84 -0.89 1.22
N GLN A 144 5.34 -1.69 0.27
CA GLN A 144 5.86 -1.73 -1.10
C GLN A 144 5.69 -0.40 -1.85
N ILE A 145 4.59 0.32 -1.65
CA ILE A 145 4.40 1.66 -2.22
C ILE A 145 5.48 2.62 -1.73
N LEU A 146 5.72 2.67 -0.41
CA LEU A 146 6.75 3.55 0.16
C LEU A 146 8.15 3.16 -0.33
N ALA A 147 8.43 1.86 -0.46
CA ALA A 147 9.69 1.35 -1.01
C ALA A 147 9.92 1.81 -2.46
N LEU A 148 8.88 1.68 -3.30
CA LEU A 148 8.93 2.05 -4.71
C LEU A 148 9.16 3.55 -4.88
N VAL A 149 8.47 4.40 -4.11
CA VAL A 149 8.68 5.85 -4.16
C VAL A 149 10.09 6.23 -3.69
N ARG A 150 10.60 5.58 -2.62
CA ARG A 150 11.96 5.81 -2.13
C ARG A 150 13.01 5.51 -3.21
N ARG A 151 12.88 4.36 -3.88
CA ARG A 151 13.88 3.82 -4.81
C ARG A 151 13.74 4.39 -6.22
N TYR A 152 12.52 4.65 -6.66
CA TYR A 152 12.18 5.09 -8.01
C TYR A 152 11.18 6.25 -7.97
N PRO A 153 11.61 7.45 -7.52
CA PRO A 153 10.73 8.62 -7.54
C PRO A 153 10.31 8.93 -8.97
N THR A 154 9.00 8.93 -9.22
CA THR A 154 8.47 9.07 -10.58
C THR A 154 8.14 10.51 -10.93
N GLY A 155 7.97 11.37 -9.91
CA GLY A 155 7.54 12.75 -10.10
C GLY A 155 6.07 12.84 -10.49
N TRP A 156 5.28 11.80 -10.26
CA TRP A 156 3.88 11.77 -10.61
C TRP A 156 3.07 12.70 -9.71
N ILE A 157 2.08 13.41 -10.27
CA ILE A 157 1.31 14.43 -9.55
C ILE A 157 0.56 13.89 -8.32
N TYR A 158 0.22 12.60 -8.32
CA TYR A 158 -0.50 11.94 -7.23
C TYR A 158 0.42 11.21 -6.24
N GLU A 159 1.73 11.17 -6.51
CA GLU A 159 2.73 10.55 -5.63
C GLU A 159 2.68 11.07 -4.17
N PRO A 160 2.54 12.39 -3.89
CA PRO A 160 2.44 12.85 -2.49
C PRO A 160 1.19 12.33 -1.78
N PHE A 161 0.06 12.21 -2.49
CA PHE A 161 -1.18 11.67 -1.95
C PHE A 161 -1.03 10.18 -1.62
N ILE A 162 -0.42 9.42 -2.53
CA ILE A 162 -0.17 7.98 -2.38
C ILE A 162 0.77 7.71 -1.20
N VAL A 163 1.87 8.46 -1.08
CA VAL A 163 2.83 8.34 0.03
C VAL A 163 2.17 8.64 1.37
N PHE A 164 1.42 9.74 1.46
CA PHE A 164 0.72 10.12 2.67
C PHE A 164 -0.24 9.02 3.15
N HIS A 165 -1.09 8.53 2.24
CA HIS A 165 -2.08 7.52 2.57
C HIS A 165 -1.45 6.16 2.88
N ALA A 166 -0.46 5.72 2.12
CA ALA A 166 0.26 4.48 2.42
C ALA A 166 0.92 4.56 3.80
N GLY A 167 1.56 5.68 4.15
CA GLY A 167 2.19 5.87 5.46
C GLY A 167 1.19 5.84 6.62
N ILE A 168 0.08 6.59 6.54
CA ILE A 168 -0.94 6.62 7.60
C ILE A 168 -1.63 5.26 7.76
N ILE A 169 -2.02 4.62 6.65
CA ILE A 169 -2.66 3.30 6.71
C ILE A 169 -1.72 2.29 7.35
N LEU A 170 -0.44 2.30 6.95
CA LEU A 170 0.57 1.42 7.51
C LEU A 170 0.77 1.68 9.01
N PHE A 171 0.82 2.95 9.43
CA PHE A 171 0.89 3.34 10.84
C PHE A 171 -0.28 2.80 11.66
N LEU A 172 -1.52 3.00 11.18
CA LEU A 172 -2.74 2.59 11.88
C LEU A 172 -2.84 1.06 11.99
N THR A 173 -2.42 0.35 10.95
CA THR A 173 -2.59 -1.11 10.86
C THR A 173 -1.43 -1.88 11.47
N ALA A 174 -0.21 -1.35 11.45
CA ALA A 174 0.96 -1.98 12.06
C ALA A 174 0.80 -2.24 13.56
N GLY A 175 0.10 -1.34 14.28
CA GLY A 175 -0.17 -1.48 15.70
C GLY A 175 -1.18 -2.58 16.06
N LEU A 176 -1.81 -3.20 15.06
CA LEU A 176 -2.80 -4.27 15.25
C LEU A 176 -2.17 -5.66 15.11
N ILE A 177 -0.95 -5.74 14.57
CA ILE A 177 -0.19 -6.98 14.58
C ILE A 177 0.40 -7.14 15.99
N PRO A 178 0.16 -8.28 16.67
CA PRO A 178 0.79 -8.56 17.95
C PRO A 178 2.31 -8.48 17.83
N PRO A 179 3.01 -7.84 18.79
CA PRO A 179 4.45 -7.89 18.81
C PRO A 179 4.92 -9.35 18.94
N PRO A 180 6.09 -9.69 18.37
CA PRO A 180 6.58 -11.05 18.42
C PRO A 180 6.79 -11.50 19.86
N CYS A 181 6.49 -12.77 20.16
CA CYS A 181 6.75 -13.32 21.49
C CYS A 181 8.27 -13.38 21.71
N SER A 182 8.75 -13.05 22.93
CA SER A 182 10.17 -12.93 23.27
C SER A 182 11.05 -14.18 23.02
N SER A 183 10.46 -15.28 22.52
CA SER A 183 11.14 -16.49 22.07
C SER A 183 11.49 -16.52 20.58
N ALA A 184 11.24 -15.44 19.83
CA ALA A 184 11.49 -15.39 18.39
C ALA A 184 13.00 -15.56 18.07
N VAL A 185 13.35 -16.74 17.55
CA VAL A 185 14.72 -17.15 17.18
C VAL A 185 15.27 -16.28 16.04
N ALA A 186 16.59 -16.03 16.06
CA ALA A 186 17.32 -15.38 14.97
C ALA A 186 16.94 -16.00 13.60
N GLY A 187 16.31 -15.21 12.73
CA GLY A 187 15.69 -15.67 11.48
C GLY A 187 14.17 -15.37 11.35
N ALA A 188 13.55 -14.82 12.40
CA ALA A 188 12.14 -14.44 12.40
C ALA A 188 11.82 -13.07 11.77
N THR A 189 12.81 -12.32 11.29
CA THR A 189 12.60 -11.00 10.67
C THR A 189 12.05 -11.12 9.26
N LEU A 190 11.01 -10.36 8.96
CA LEU A 190 10.37 -10.26 7.65
C LEU A 190 10.41 -8.80 7.19
N GLN A 191 11.29 -8.50 6.24
CA GLN A 191 11.40 -7.17 5.64
C GLN A 191 10.33 -7.02 4.55
N LEU A 192 9.38 -6.11 4.74
CA LEU A 192 8.23 -5.95 3.84
C LEU A 192 8.46 -4.98 2.70
N ASP A 193 9.50 -4.16 2.74
CA ASP A 193 9.82 -3.14 1.74
C ASP A 193 10.98 -3.54 0.81
N ASP A 194 11.37 -4.82 0.84
CA ASP A 194 12.24 -5.38 -0.17
C ASP A 194 11.43 -5.56 -1.47
N ILE A 195 11.75 -4.75 -2.49
CA ILE A 195 11.07 -4.79 -3.78
C ILE A 195 11.59 -6.02 -4.51
N GLU A 196 10.88 -7.14 -4.39
CA GLU A 196 11.40 -8.43 -4.79
C GLU A 196 11.76 -8.54 -6.28
N VAL A 197 12.81 -9.33 -6.50
CA VAL A 197 13.45 -9.65 -7.77
C VAL A 197 12.90 -10.98 -8.29
N THR A 198 11.67 -11.03 -8.79
CA THR A 198 11.26 -12.17 -9.62
C THR A 198 10.40 -11.75 -10.80
N ARG A 199 10.56 -12.47 -11.92
CA ARG A 199 9.90 -12.24 -13.21
C ARG A 199 8.38 -12.50 -13.18
N TYR A 200 7.83 -12.94 -12.04
CA TYR A 200 6.43 -13.38 -11.89
C TYR A 200 5.89 -12.99 -10.50
N THR A 201 5.67 -11.68 -10.30
CA THR A 201 4.62 -10.97 -9.52
C THR A 201 3.91 -11.63 -8.32
N SER A 202 4.53 -12.57 -7.62
CA SER A 202 4.09 -13.04 -6.32
C SER A 202 5.04 -12.49 -5.25
N PRO A 203 4.53 -12.05 -4.08
CA PRO A 203 5.39 -11.84 -2.91
C PRO A 203 6.20 -13.11 -2.68
N SER A 204 7.37 -13.01 -2.05
CA SER A 204 8.15 -14.20 -1.71
C SER A 204 7.26 -15.16 -0.96
N ALA A 205 7.53 -16.45 -1.11
CA ALA A 205 6.80 -17.48 -0.39
C ALA A 205 6.71 -17.16 1.12
N LYS A 206 7.73 -16.48 1.68
CA LYS A 206 7.74 -16.00 3.07
C LYS A 206 6.68 -14.93 3.34
N ILE A 207 6.62 -13.87 2.53
CA ILE A 207 5.61 -12.81 2.68
C ILE A 207 4.21 -13.35 2.39
N ALA A 208 4.03 -14.15 1.33
CA ALA A 208 2.73 -14.73 0.99
C ALA A 208 2.21 -15.65 2.11
N THR A 209 3.08 -16.48 2.69
CA THR A 209 2.74 -17.32 3.85
C THR A 209 2.38 -16.47 5.06
N TRP A 210 3.16 -15.44 5.37
CA TRP A 210 2.85 -14.55 6.48
C TRP A 210 1.53 -13.78 6.28
N VAL A 211 1.25 -13.29 5.08
CA VAL A 211 -0.02 -12.62 4.78
C VAL A 211 -1.20 -13.57 5.01
N ARG A 212 -1.12 -14.80 4.51
CA ARG A 212 -2.21 -15.80 4.64
C ARG A 212 -2.34 -16.30 6.08
N ASP A 213 -1.27 -16.81 6.65
CA ASP A 213 -1.28 -17.64 7.87
C ASP A 213 -0.89 -16.83 9.11
N GLY A 214 -0.26 -15.66 8.94
CA GLY A 214 0.31 -14.89 10.04
C GLY A 214 1.59 -15.52 10.57
N GLY A 215 1.74 -15.48 11.89
CA GLY A 215 2.86 -16.09 12.61
C GLY A 215 3.73 -15.08 13.36
N ASP A 216 4.61 -15.63 14.19
CA ASP A 216 5.53 -14.89 15.06
C ASP A 216 6.73 -14.38 14.25
N LYS A 217 6.54 -13.21 13.61
CA LYS A 217 7.54 -12.57 12.74
C LYS A 217 7.82 -11.15 13.21
N VAL A 218 9.09 -10.77 13.28
CA VAL A 218 9.51 -9.39 13.48
C VAL A 218 9.35 -8.67 12.14
N ILE A 219 8.34 -7.82 12.02
CA ILE A 219 8.07 -7.07 10.79
C ILE A 219 9.00 -5.86 10.73
N SER A 220 9.75 -5.72 9.64
CA SER A 220 10.71 -4.62 9.45
C SER A 220 10.55 -3.93 8.10
N LEU A 221 11.06 -2.69 8.02
CA LEU A 221 11.23 -1.92 6.79
C LEU A 221 12.67 -1.38 6.74
N ASP A 222 13.09 -0.78 5.63
CA ASP A 222 14.35 -0.04 5.56
C ASP A 222 14.40 1.00 6.69
N ARG A 223 15.47 0.95 7.49
CA ARG A 223 15.70 1.79 8.68
C ARG A 223 14.73 1.62 9.86
N ILE A 224 13.70 0.77 9.74
CA ILE A 224 12.71 0.52 10.81
C ILE A 224 12.78 -0.96 11.20
N PRO A 225 13.56 -1.33 12.22
CA PRO A 225 13.83 -2.72 12.55
C PRO A 225 12.60 -3.47 13.11
N VAL A 226 11.71 -2.77 13.81
CA VAL A 226 10.50 -3.35 14.42
C VAL A 226 9.30 -2.43 14.15
N LEU A 227 8.58 -2.66 13.07
CA LEU A 227 7.45 -1.82 12.65
C LEU A 227 6.29 -1.83 13.67
N CYS A 228 6.07 -2.94 14.36
CA CYS A 228 4.88 -3.13 15.21
C CYS A 228 5.01 -2.50 16.60
N CYS A 229 6.19 -2.02 17.02
CA CYS A 229 6.35 -1.30 18.30
C CYS A 229 6.00 0.20 18.17
N ARG A 230 5.88 0.91 19.30
CA ARG A 230 5.56 2.34 19.30
C ARG A 230 6.64 3.16 18.59
N GLU A 231 7.90 2.86 18.88
CA GLU A 231 9.07 3.54 18.36
C GLU A 231 9.17 3.37 16.84
N GLY A 232 9.03 2.14 16.34
CA GLY A 232 9.09 1.87 14.90
C GLY A 232 7.92 2.48 14.12
N ARG A 233 6.72 2.57 14.73
CA ARG A 233 5.60 3.33 14.13
C ARG A 233 5.88 4.83 14.09
N GLN A 234 6.59 5.36 15.09
CA GLN A 234 6.98 6.76 15.10
C GLN A 234 8.05 7.04 14.03
N GLU A 235 9.05 6.16 13.90
CA GLU A 235 10.05 6.19 12.82
C GLU A 235 9.37 6.09 11.44
N LEU A 236 8.30 5.31 11.29
CA LEU A 236 7.52 5.25 10.06
C LEU A 236 6.91 6.60 9.67
N LEU A 237 6.35 7.35 10.62
CA LEU A 237 5.80 8.68 10.33
C LEU A 237 6.90 9.64 9.86
N GLU A 238 8.07 9.57 10.49
CA GLU A 238 9.24 10.36 10.11
C GLU A 238 9.78 9.98 8.73
N TYR A 239 9.90 8.68 8.46
CA TYR A 239 10.27 8.13 7.16
C TYR A 239 9.29 8.57 6.05
N THR A 240 7.99 8.51 6.32
CA THR A 240 6.95 8.99 5.39
C THR A 240 7.09 10.49 5.13
N ALA A 241 7.34 11.28 6.19
CA ALA A 241 7.56 12.71 6.07
C ALA A 241 8.83 13.05 5.28
N GLU A 242 9.90 12.26 5.40
CA GLU A 242 11.13 12.39 4.60
C GLU A 242 10.83 12.20 3.11
N LEU A 243 10.07 11.17 2.75
CA LEU A 243 9.68 10.91 1.36
C LEU A 243 8.85 12.06 0.77
N LEU A 244 7.88 12.58 1.52
CA LEU A 244 7.06 13.72 1.09
C LEU A 244 7.88 15.00 0.88
N LYS A 245 8.88 15.26 1.74
CA LYS A 245 9.78 16.41 1.60
C LYS A 245 10.72 16.25 0.41
N ARG A 246 11.26 15.05 0.21
CA ARG A 246 12.21 14.74 -0.87
C ARG A 246 11.59 14.88 -2.26
N GLY A 247 10.30 14.59 -2.41
CA GLY A 247 9.62 14.68 -3.70
C GLY A 247 9.41 16.10 -4.23
N GLY A 248 9.66 17.14 -3.43
CA GLY A 248 9.56 18.54 -3.88
C GLY A 248 8.12 19.02 -4.15
N TRP A 249 7.11 18.25 -3.75
CA TRP A 249 5.70 18.61 -3.96
C TRP A 249 5.25 19.67 -2.95
N GLU A 250 4.65 20.76 -3.43
CA GLU A 250 4.13 21.81 -2.55
C GLU A 250 3.08 21.27 -1.58
N ILE A 251 2.16 20.45 -2.09
CA ILE A 251 1.13 19.78 -1.29
C ILE A 251 1.72 18.77 -0.28
N GLY A 252 2.93 18.26 -0.55
CA GLY A 252 3.65 17.36 0.36
C GLY A 252 3.89 18.01 1.73
N ARG A 253 4.09 19.33 1.78
CA ARG A 253 4.25 20.07 3.04
C ARG A 253 2.99 20.06 3.90
N GLU A 254 1.81 20.13 3.28
CA GLU A 254 0.54 20.05 4.00
C GLU A 254 0.29 18.63 4.53
N PHE A 255 0.61 17.61 3.73
CA PHE A 255 0.55 16.22 4.19
C PHE A 255 1.52 15.93 5.35
N VAL A 256 2.70 16.53 5.37
CA VAL A 256 3.63 16.42 6.52
C VAL A 256 3.03 17.01 7.79
N LYS A 257 2.35 18.17 7.71
CA LYS A 257 1.66 18.74 8.88
C LYS A 257 0.57 17.79 9.39
N LEU A 258 -0.21 17.22 8.49
CA LEU A 258 -1.26 16.26 8.84
C LEU A 258 -0.70 14.97 9.44
N LEU A 259 0.41 14.44 8.91
CA LEU A 259 1.09 13.25 9.45
C LEU A 259 1.46 13.43 10.92
N PHE A 260 1.95 14.60 11.30
CA PHE A 260 2.36 14.84 12.69
C PHE A 260 1.19 15.03 13.66
N LEU A 261 -0.06 15.15 13.18
CA LEU A 261 -1.22 15.00 14.07
C LEU A 261 -1.35 13.56 14.62
N PHE A 262 -0.74 12.58 13.94
CA PHE A 262 -0.72 11.17 14.34
C PHE A 262 0.51 10.79 15.18
N ARG A 263 1.40 11.74 15.50
CA ARG A 263 2.63 11.51 16.29
C ARG A 263 2.36 11.33 17.80
N ASP A 264 1.43 12.11 18.34
CA ASP A 264 1.08 12.11 19.77
C ASP A 264 -0.32 11.57 20.13
N PRO A 265 -0.82 10.48 19.54
CA PRO A 265 -2.12 9.98 19.92
C PRO A 265 -1.96 8.77 20.84
N ILE A 266 -1.73 9.06 22.13
CA ILE A 266 -1.56 8.11 23.27
C ILE A 266 -0.13 7.56 23.41
#